data_AF-A0A210Q8D4-F1
#
_entry.id   AF-A0A210Q8D4-F1
#
_cell.length_a   1.000
_cell.length_b   1.000
_cell.length_c   1.000
_cell.angle_alpha   90.00
_cell.angle_beta   90.00
_cell.angle_gamma   90.00
#
_symmetry.space_group_name_H-M   'P 1'
#
loop_
_entity.id
_entity.type
_entity.pdbx_description
1 polymer ?
#
loop_
_entity_poly.entity_id
_entity_poly.type
_entity_poly.pdbx_seq_one_letter_code
_entity_poly.pdbx_strand_id
1 'polypeptide(L)'
;MGWEPVITVMDREPVITVMGLEPVITMMGREPVITVIGWEPAITMGREPVIAVMGRQPVITVMGREPVITVMDREPVITVLGREPVITVMGWEPAITVKGREPVIAVMGQEPVITVMGRPEPVITMMGREPVITVRGWEPVLTVMD
;
A
#
# COMPACT_ATOMS: atom_id res chain seq x y z
N MET A 1 20.19 -10.77 -16.36
CA MET A 1 19.64 -9.67 -17.19
C MET A 1 18.29 -9.34 -16.61
N GLY A 2 18.22 -8.29 -15.80
CA GLY A 2 16.96 -7.81 -15.25
C GLY A 2 16.25 -6.94 -16.26
N TRP A 3 14.92 -7.08 -16.36
CA TRP A 3 14.11 -6.10 -17.07
C TRP A 3 13.61 -5.09 -16.04
N GLU A 4 13.97 -3.82 -16.24
CA GLU A 4 13.70 -2.68 -15.36
C GLU A 4 12.84 -1.67 -16.13
N PRO A 5 11.53 -1.92 -16.28
CA PRO A 5 10.67 -1.06 -17.07
C PRO A 5 10.41 0.27 -16.36
N VAL A 6 10.37 1.36 -17.14
CA VAL A 6 9.91 2.67 -16.67
C VAL A 6 8.62 3.00 -17.40
N ILE A 7 7.52 3.11 -16.65
CA ILE A 7 6.17 3.26 -17.19
C ILE A 7 5.54 4.54 -16.63
N THR A 8 5.15 5.44 -17.52
CA THR A 8 4.37 6.63 -17.18
C THR A 8 3.08 6.63 -17.98
N VAL A 9 1.94 6.63 -17.28
CA VAL A 9 0.62 6.64 -17.90
C VAL A 9 -0.18 7.86 -17.43
N MET A 10 -0.77 8.57 -18.39
CA MET A 10 -1.67 9.71 -18.16
C MET A 10 -3.03 9.40 -18.79
N ASP A 11 -3.81 8.56 -18.15
CA ASP A 11 -5.09 8.09 -18.65
C ASP A 11 -6.11 8.02 -17.52
N ARG A 12 -7.41 7.97 -17.86
CA ARG A 12 -8.50 7.99 -16.91
C ARG A 12 -8.79 6.69 -16.21
N GLU A 13 -8.57 5.56 -16.86
CA GLU A 13 -8.88 4.21 -16.33
C GLU A 13 -7.87 3.18 -16.88
N PRO A 14 -6.56 3.43 -16.78
CA PRO A 14 -5.57 2.52 -17.35
C PRO A 14 -5.51 1.20 -16.57
N VAL A 15 -5.42 0.09 -17.30
CA VAL A 15 -5.22 -1.25 -16.75
C VAL A 15 -3.88 -1.79 -17.24
N ILE A 16 -2.93 -2.01 -16.33
CA ILE A 16 -1.59 -2.48 -16.69
C ILE A 16 -1.10 -3.63 -15.81
N THR A 17 -0.32 -4.53 -16.41
CA THR A 17 0.44 -5.56 -15.72
C THR A 17 1.91 -5.40 -16.05
N VAL A 18 2.75 -5.40 -15.02
CA VAL A 18 4.20 -5.17 -15.14
C VAL A 18 4.95 -6.28 -14.43
N MET A 19 5.94 -6.88 -15.10
CA MET A 19 6.76 -7.94 -14.52
C MET A 19 8.24 -7.62 -14.70
N GLY A 20 8.96 -7.15 -13.68
CA GLY A 20 10.37 -6.75 -13.81
C GLY A 20 11.15 -6.92 -12.51
N LEU A 21 12.47 -6.73 -12.55
CA LEU A 21 13.24 -6.71 -11.29
C LEU A 21 12.93 -5.43 -10.51
N GLU A 22 13.11 -4.28 -11.14
CA GLU A 22 12.95 -2.96 -10.50
C GLU A 22 12.04 -2.07 -11.36
N PRO A 23 10.76 -2.42 -11.54
CA PRO A 23 9.86 -1.61 -12.35
C PRO A 23 9.57 -0.28 -11.65
N VAL A 24 9.71 0.82 -12.38
CA VAL A 24 9.33 2.16 -11.93
C VAL A 24 8.05 2.57 -12.65
N ILE A 25 6.97 2.75 -11.89
CA ILE A 25 5.66 3.04 -12.45
C ILE A 25 5.09 4.32 -11.85
N THR A 26 4.68 5.23 -12.72
CA THR A 26 3.92 6.43 -12.36
C THR A 26 2.61 6.45 -13.14
N MET A 27 1.48 6.46 -12.45
CA MET A 27 0.17 6.62 -13.11
C MET A 27 -0.56 7.84 -12.56
N MET A 28 -0.84 8.76 -13.48
CA MET A 28 -1.52 10.02 -13.21
C MET A 28 -2.87 9.97 -13.91
N GLY A 29 -3.91 9.70 -13.15
CA GLY A 29 -5.22 9.37 -13.68
C GLY A 29 -6.30 9.34 -12.62
N ARG A 30 -7.48 8.89 -13.03
CA ARG A 30 -8.48 8.34 -12.11
C ARG A 30 -8.38 6.82 -12.19
N GLU A 31 -8.88 6.13 -11.19
CA GLU A 31 -9.18 4.70 -11.22
C GLU A 31 -8.15 3.79 -11.94
N PRO A 32 -6.82 3.96 -11.78
CA PRO A 32 -5.87 3.07 -12.43
C PRO A 32 -5.91 1.70 -11.75
N VAL A 33 -5.84 0.63 -12.55
CA VAL A 33 -5.72 -0.74 -12.06
C VAL A 33 -4.36 -1.27 -12.45
N ILE A 34 -3.56 -1.65 -11.45
CA ILE A 34 -2.22 -2.18 -11.68
C ILE A 34 -1.99 -3.51 -10.97
N THR A 35 -1.30 -4.40 -11.67
CA THR A 35 -0.64 -5.55 -11.06
C THR A 35 0.85 -5.49 -11.35
N VAL A 36 1.68 -5.56 -10.31
CA VAL A 36 3.15 -5.57 -10.43
C VAL A 36 3.71 -6.84 -9.83
N ILE A 37 4.58 -7.52 -10.58
CA ILE A 37 5.38 -8.62 -10.09
C ILE A 37 6.85 -8.23 -10.20
N GLY A 38 7.56 -8.11 -9.08
CA GLY A 38 8.97 -7.70 -9.12
C GLY A 38 9.73 -7.75 -7.81
N TRP A 39 11.00 -7.37 -7.83
CA TRP A 39 11.88 -7.44 -6.67
C TRP A 39 11.98 -6.15 -5.86
N GLU A 40 11.95 -5.00 -6.53
CA GLU A 40 11.97 -3.69 -5.89
C GLU A 40 11.10 -2.70 -6.70
N PRO A 41 9.79 -2.96 -6.86
CA PRO A 41 8.94 -2.07 -7.62
C PRO A 41 8.77 -0.71 -6.93
N ALA A 42 8.93 0.37 -7.67
CA ALA A 42 8.64 1.73 -7.21
C ALA A 42 7.37 2.24 -7.89
N ILE A 43 6.31 2.47 -7.10
CA ILE A 43 4.97 2.75 -7.61
C ILE A 43 4.48 4.10 -7.08
N THR A 44 4.11 5.02 -7.97
CA THR A 44 3.42 6.27 -7.65
C THR A 44 2.08 6.36 -8.34
N MET A 45 1.01 6.59 -7.58
CA MET A 45 -0.36 6.57 -8.10
C MET A 45 -1.18 7.80 -7.70
N GLY A 46 -2.06 8.19 -8.62
CA GLY A 46 -3.05 9.25 -8.45
C GLY A 46 -4.33 8.82 -7.72
N ARG A 47 -5.49 9.18 -8.28
CA ARG A 47 -6.79 9.09 -7.60
C ARG A 47 -7.43 7.72 -7.75
N GLU A 48 -8.00 7.19 -6.66
CA GLU A 48 -8.79 5.95 -6.63
C GLU A 48 -8.09 4.71 -7.25
N PRO A 49 -6.78 4.48 -7.03
CA PRO A 49 -6.09 3.35 -7.63
C PRO A 49 -6.46 2.02 -6.99
N VAL A 50 -6.44 0.96 -7.80
CA VAL A 50 -6.40 -0.44 -7.35
C VAL A 50 -5.02 -1.00 -7.66
N ILE A 51 -4.28 -1.38 -6.61
CA ILE A 51 -2.88 -1.81 -6.70
C ILE A 51 -2.76 -3.22 -6.13
N ALA A 52 -2.22 -4.14 -6.93
CA ALA A 52 -1.76 -5.45 -6.48
C ALA A 52 -0.25 -5.59 -6.72
N VAL A 53 0.52 -5.94 -5.69
CA VAL A 53 1.97 -6.15 -5.80
C VAL A 53 2.38 -7.49 -5.19
N MET A 54 3.26 -8.21 -5.89
CA MET A 54 3.85 -9.48 -5.46
C MET A 54 5.34 -9.54 -5.85
N GLY A 55 6.17 -10.11 -4.98
CA GLY A 55 7.57 -9.74 -5.04
C GLY A 55 8.33 -9.64 -3.73
N ARG A 56 9.25 -8.67 -3.73
CA ARG A 56 10.06 -8.25 -2.58
C ARG A 56 10.08 -6.73 -2.53
N GLN A 57 10.35 -6.19 -1.33
CA GLN A 57 10.71 -4.79 -1.08
C GLN A 57 10.02 -3.70 -1.95
N PRO A 58 8.69 -3.71 -2.16
CA PRO A 58 8.04 -2.67 -2.92
C PRO A 58 8.07 -1.34 -2.18
N VAL A 59 8.17 -0.24 -2.94
CA VAL A 59 7.95 1.11 -2.44
C VAL A 59 6.72 1.69 -3.13
N ILE A 60 5.64 1.87 -2.37
CA ILE A 60 4.35 2.31 -2.88
C ILE A 60 4.00 3.66 -2.27
N THR A 61 3.79 4.66 -3.12
CA THR A 61 3.28 5.99 -2.73
C THR A 61 1.98 6.28 -3.45
N VAL A 62 0.92 6.57 -2.69
CA VAL A 62 -0.40 6.87 -3.25
C VAL A 62 -0.94 8.19 -2.73
N MET A 63 -1.40 9.04 -3.65
CA MET A 63 -2.05 10.31 -3.36
C MET A 63 -3.43 10.37 -4.03
N GLY A 64 -4.46 9.88 -3.33
CA GLY A 64 -5.77 9.63 -3.92
C GLY A 64 -6.91 9.63 -2.91
N ARG A 65 -8.16 9.50 -3.36
CA ARG A 65 -9.31 9.49 -2.45
C ARG A 65 -9.51 8.12 -1.80
N GLU A 66 -9.78 7.11 -2.60
CA GLU A 66 -10.13 5.76 -2.15
C GLU A 66 -9.15 4.74 -2.74
N PRO A 67 -7.87 4.75 -2.33
CA PRO A 67 -6.93 3.77 -2.83
C PRO A 67 -7.19 2.39 -2.21
N VAL A 68 -7.17 1.36 -3.04
CA VAL A 68 -7.22 -0.04 -2.63
C VAL A 68 -5.87 -0.67 -2.94
N ILE A 69 -5.19 -1.16 -1.91
CA ILE A 69 -3.82 -1.67 -2.02
C ILE A 69 -3.75 -3.07 -1.42
N THR A 70 -3.29 -4.04 -2.21
CA THR A 70 -2.98 -5.40 -1.77
C THR A 70 -1.52 -5.70 -2.07
N VAL A 71 -0.76 -6.09 -1.05
CA VAL A 71 0.67 -6.39 -1.17
C VAL A 71 0.98 -7.73 -0.52
N MET A 72 1.69 -8.60 -1.24
CA MET A 72 2.18 -9.89 -0.74
C MET A 72 3.69 -9.98 -0.92
N ASP A 73 4.42 -9.27 -0.06
CA ASP A 73 5.86 -9.03 -0.18
C ASP A 73 6.57 -9.08 1.16
N ARG A 74 7.87 -9.38 1.14
CA ARG A 74 8.68 -9.55 2.35
C ARG A 74 8.78 -8.26 3.19
N GLU A 75 9.16 -7.14 2.59
CA GLU A 75 9.51 -5.89 3.29
C GLU A 75 8.86 -4.68 2.59
N PRO A 76 7.52 -4.62 2.49
CA PRO A 76 6.88 -3.54 1.75
C PRO A 76 6.89 -2.22 2.51
N VAL A 77 7.20 -1.14 1.79
CA VAL A 77 7.09 0.24 2.29
C VAL A 77 5.93 0.92 1.59
N ILE A 78 4.91 1.29 2.37
CA ILE A 78 3.66 1.83 1.84
C ILE A 78 3.37 3.19 2.49
N THR A 79 3.25 4.22 1.67
CA THR A 79 2.81 5.55 2.08
C THR A 79 1.53 5.93 1.36
N VAL A 80 0.46 6.19 2.12
CA VAL A 80 -0.83 6.59 1.56
C VAL A 80 -1.29 7.91 2.16
N LEU A 81 -1.55 8.87 1.28
CA LEU A 81 -2.28 10.09 1.58
C LEU A 81 -3.63 10.03 0.88
N GLY A 82 -4.70 9.75 1.64
CA GLY A 82 -6.02 9.62 1.03
C GLY A 82 -7.19 9.79 1.96
N ARG A 83 -8.41 9.66 1.43
CA ARG A 83 -9.63 9.85 2.22
C ARG A 83 -10.12 8.59 2.86
N GLU A 84 -10.18 7.48 2.15
CA GLU A 84 -10.72 6.20 2.64
C GLU A 84 -9.84 5.07 2.10
N PRO A 85 -8.57 4.99 2.54
CA PRO A 85 -7.66 3.97 2.03
C PRO A 85 -7.99 2.60 2.62
N VAL A 86 -8.00 1.58 1.75
CA VAL A 86 -8.12 0.17 2.12
C VAL A 86 -6.82 -0.53 1.79
N ILE A 87 -6.14 -1.05 2.80
CA ILE A 87 -4.79 -1.61 2.67
C ILE A 87 -4.77 -3.02 3.26
N THR A 88 -4.35 -4.00 2.47
CA THR A 88 -4.08 -5.37 2.91
C THR A 88 -2.62 -5.70 2.62
N VAL A 89 -1.87 -6.10 3.64
CA VAL A 89 -0.46 -6.47 3.50
C VAL A 89 -0.21 -7.83 4.13
N MET A 90 0.46 -8.70 3.38
CA MET A 90 1.03 -9.95 3.87
C MET A 90 2.54 -9.88 3.67
N GLY A 91 3.31 -9.87 4.77
CA GLY A 91 4.75 -9.64 4.69
C GLY A 91 5.49 -9.88 6.00
N TRP A 92 6.83 -9.80 5.96
CA TRP A 92 7.67 -10.10 7.12
C TRP A 92 8.10 -8.88 7.93
N GLU A 93 8.27 -7.72 7.31
CA GLU A 93 8.58 -6.46 8.00
C GLU A 93 7.89 -5.29 7.27
N PRO A 94 6.54 -5.25 7.20
CA PRO A 94 5.85 -4.19 6.48
C PRO A 94 5.94 -2.85 7.22
N ALA A 95 6.31 -1.79 6.50
CA ALA A 95 6.31 -0.42 6.99
C ALA A 95 5.20 0.38 6.32
N ILE A 96 4.16 0.74 7.09
CA ILE A 96 2.94 1.36 6.56
C ILE A 96 2.73 2.72 7.23
N THR A 97 2.65 3.77 6.42
CA THR A 97 2.26 5.11 6.87
C THR A 97 1.01 5.57 6.13
N VAL A 98 -0.06 5.85 6.88
CA VAL A 98 -1.34 6.30 6.32
C VAL A 98 -1.76 7.62 6.94
N LYS A 99 -2.12 8.60 6.10
CA LYS A 99 -2.73 9.85 6.50
C LYS A 99 -4.04 10.02 5.76
N GLY A 100 -5.16 10.10 6.50
CA GLY A 100 -6.46 10.14 5.86
C GLY A 100 -7.67 10.22 6.75
N ARG A 101 -8.85 9.93 6.20
CA ARG A 101 -10.06 9.66 6.97
C ARG A 101 -10.29 8.14 6.96
N GLU A 102 -10.98 7.62 7.97
CA GLU A 102 -11.52 6.25 7.99
C GLU A 102 -10.62 5.16 7.32
N PRO A 103 -9.30 5.10 7.63
CA PRO A 103 -8.44 4.12 6.98
C PRO A 103 -8.76 2.73 7.50
N VAL A 104 -8.81 1.75 6.59
CA VAL A 104 -8.97 0.33 6.92
C VAL A 104 -7.68 -0.39 6.54
N ILE A 105 -7.01 -0.97 7.54
CA ILE A 105 -5.71 -1.60 7.38
C ILE A 105 -5.76 -3.01 7.96
N ALA A 106 -5.41 -4.00 7.15
CA ALA A 106 -5.21 -5.39 7.56
C ALA A 106 -3.76 -5.80 7.26
N VAL A 107 -3.04 -6.27 8.28
CA VAL A 107 -1.66 -6.75 8.13
C VAL A 107 -1.52 -8.15 8.70
N MET A 108 -0.91 -9.04 7.94
CA MET A 108 -0.46 -10.36 8.38
C MET A 108 1.05 -10.44 8.25
N GLY A 109 1.77 -10.62 9.35
CA GLY A 109 3.22 -10.58 9.29
C GLY A 109 3.96 -10.66 10.61
N GLN A 110 5.28 -10.52 10.53
CA GLN A 110 6.11 -10.29 11.72
C GLN A 110 6.56 -8.82 11.70
N GLU A 111 6.96 -8.31 12.85
CA GLU A 111 7.57 -6.98 13.02
C GLU A 111 6.92 -5.83 12.23
N PRO A 112 5.57 -5.72 12.09
CA PRO A 112 4.99 -4.66 11.28
C PRO A 112 5.13 -3.31 11.98
N VAL A 113 5.53 -2.28 11.22
CA VAL A 113 5.56 -0.89 11.70
C VAL A 113 4.44 -0.11 11.02
N ILE A 114 3.41 0.24 11.79
CA ILE A 114 2.20 0.88 11.29
C ILE A 114 2.02 2.25 11.95
N THR A 115 2.01 3.31 11.15
CA THR A 115 1.68 4.68 11.58
C THR A 115 0.44 5.18 10.88
N VAL A 116 -0.60 5.51 11.64
CA VAL A 116 -1.86 6.03 11.11
C VAL A 116 -2.17 7.40 11.69
N MET A 117 -2.35 8.38 10.82
CA MET A 117 -2.87 9.71 11.11
C MET A 117 -4.24 9.86 10.46
N GLY A 118 -5.24 9.20 11.06
CA GLY A 118 -6.58 9.01 10.50
C GLY A 118 -7.67 9.72 11.29
N ARG A 119 -8.64 10.40 10.66
CA ARG A 119 -9.83 10.94 11.36
C ARG A 119 -11.09 10.97 10.48
N PRO A 120 -12.27 10.55 10.98
CA PRO A 120 -12.51 9.77 12.20
C PRO A 120 -12.19 8.28 12.01
N GLU A 121 -12.21 7.51 13.11
CA GLU A 121 -12.36 6.04 13.15
C GLU A 121 -11.43 5.21 12.26
N PRO A 122 -10.10 5.27 12.44
CA PRO A 122 -9.20 4.32 11.78
C PRO A 122 -9.43 2.89 12.31
N VAL A 123 -9.52 1.92 11.40
CA VAL A 123 -9.65 0.49 11.71
C VAL A 123 -8.37 -0.24 11.31
N ILE A 124 -7.74 -0.90 12.28
CA ILE A 124 -6.50 -1.64 12.09
C ILE A 124 -6.66 -3.05 12.64
N THR A 125 -6.42 -4.04 11.79
CA THR A 125 -6.32 -5.46 12.16
C THR A 125 -4.90 -5.94 11.88
N MET A 126 -4.26 -6.53 12.88
CA MET A 126 -2.92 -7.08 12.79
C MET A 126 -2.96 -8.54 13.23
N MET A 127 -2.38 -9.42 12.43
CA MET A 127 -2.15 -10.83 12.75
C MET A 127 -0.66 -11.16 12.65
N GLY A 128 -0.10 -11.72 13.72
CA GLY A 128 1.28 -12.12 13.83
C GLY A 128 2.00 -11.41 14.97
N ARG A 129 3.31 -11.24 14.89
CA ARG A 129 4.14 -10.99 16.09
C ARG A 129 4.91 -9.68 16.02
N GLU A 130 5.19 -9.14 17.21
CA GLU A 130 6.06 -7.99 17.44
C GLU A 130 5.64 -6.69 16.69
N PRO A 131 4.35 -6.31 16.68
CA PRO A 131 3.91 -5.11 15.98
C PRO A 131 4.31 -3.82 16.72
N VAL A 132 4.67 -2.80 15.96
CA VAL A 132 4.79 -1.41 16.42
C VAL A 132 3.70 -0.58 15.75
N ILE A 133 2.67 -0.20 16.51
CA ILE A 133 1.50 0.51 15.98
C ILE A 133 1.35 1.86 16.66
N THR A 134 1.36 2.93 15.87
CA THR A 134 1.07 4.30 16.31
C THR A 134 -0.18 4.81 15.62
N VAL A 135 -1.23 5.12 16.38
CA VAL A 135 -2.48 5.69 15.84
C VAL A 135 -2.74 7.06 16.43
N ARG A 136 -2.95 8.05 15.57
CA ARG A 136 -3.36 9.42 15.91
C ARG A 136 -4.68 9.72 15.21
N GLY A 137 -5.77 9.62 15.95
CA GLY A 137 -7.11 9.75 15.41
C GLY A 137 -8.18 9.91 16.47
N TRP A 138 -9.43 9.96 16.02
CA TRP A 138 -10.60 9.92 16.90
C TRP A 138 -11.16 8.51 16.82
N GLU A 139 -11.45 7.90 17.97
CA GLU A 139 -12.12 6.58 18.07
C GLU A 139 -11.48 5.45 17.24
N PRO A 140 -10.16 5.17 17.41
CA PRO A 140 -9.51 4.09 16.68
C PRO A 140 -10.00 2.70 17.13
N VAL A 141 -10.23 1.82 16.16
CA VAL A 141 -10.46 0.39 16.40
C VAL A 141 -9.18 -0.37 16.06
N LEU A 142 -8.55 -0.97 17.08
CA LEU A 142 -7.32 -1.75 16.92
C LEU A 142 -7.54 -3.18 17.40
N THR A 143 -7.33 -4.14 16.50
CA THR A 143 -7.34 -5.57 16.79
C THR A 143 -5.97 -6.16 16.49
N VAL A 144 -5.36 -6.81 17.49
CA VAL A 144 -4.04 -7.44 17.39
C VAL A 144 -4.19 -8.90 17.82
N MET A 145 -3.80 -9.82 16.94
CA MET A 145 -3.83 -11.27 17.14
C MET A 145 -2.44 -11.84 16.87
N ASP A 146 -2.04 -12.88 17.60
CA ASP A 146 -0.75 -13.57 17.43
C ASP A 146 -0.86 -14.82 16.54
#